data_AF-A0A9W7G775-F1
#
_entry.id   AF-A0A9W7G775-F1
#
_cell.length_a   1.000
_cell.length_b   1.000
_cell.length_c   1.000
_cell.angle_alpha   90.00
_cell.angle_beta   90.00
_cell.angle_gamma   90.00
#
_symmetry.space_group_name_H-M   'P 1'
#
loop_
_entity.id
_entity.type
_entity.pdbx_description
1 polymer ?
#
loop_
_entity_poly.entity_id
_entity_poly.type
_entity_poly.pdbx_seq_one_letter_code
_entity_poly.pdbx_strand_id
1 'polypeptide(L)'
;MTRDLNLTTPTLLVVAHPDDECMFFTPTLLSFEKVEVICLTDGGYRGKEDGILRRGEMKRSCEEVFDVEGCHFASIPGVDDTPVSGEWSGKEDKVVELIESMVKKLGNGKKAVNIVTFDEGGVSGHCNHCDCSAILQSWFDELPEEEGGSESRGSFLSGVRVRLFQLRTVETYLKYSMHLGYPRLTLPYWVHGASCEFVLASKEGMTFARRGMEMHESQYVWYRRLFVLFSSYVCTNVLVERRQQGQNYHSNRGKSVAALVVIGAMLALNITGFGLYPNAAFILLTINRYFQWLGGELFRRNGV
;
A
#
# COMPACT_ATOMS: atom_id res chain seq x y z
N MET A 1 8.33 11.20 20.35
CA MET A 1 8.90 11.27 19.00
C MET A 1 7.86 10.78 18.03
N THR A 2 7.28 11.66 17.20
CA THR A 2 6.48 11.25 16.05
C THR A 2 7.37 10.42 15.14
N ARG A 3 7.12 9.12 15.01
CA ARG A 3 7.87 8.24 14.12
C ARG A 3 7.36 8.49 12.69
N ASP A 4 7.93 9.50 12.04
CA ASP A 4 7.66 9.74 10.62
C ASP A 4 8.12 8.53 9.79
N LEU A 5 7.38 8.23 8.71
CA LEU A 5 7.74 7.16 7.78
C LEU A 5 9.04 7.56 7.06
N ASN A 6 10.16 6.92 7.42
CA ASN A 6 11.43 7.14 6.75
C ASN A 6 11.49 6.37 5.42
N LEU A 7 11.27 7.09 4.32
CA LEU A 7 11.25 6.57 2.95
C LEU A 7 12.60 6.05 2.44
N THR A 8 13.70 6.36 3.13
CA THR A 8 15.05 5.84 2.82
C THR A 8 15.34 4.47 3.44
N THR A 9 14.46 3.98 4.31
CA THR A 9 14.61 2.67 4.95
C THR A 9 14.43 1.57 3.89
N PRO A 10 15.34 0.58 3.80
CA PRO A 10 15.17 -0.53 2.87
C PRO A 10 13.80 -1.19 3.07
N THR A 11 13.11 -1.41 1.97
CA THR A 11 11.72 -1.86 1.98
C THR A 11 11.58 -3.13 1.17
N LEU A 12 11.00 -4.17 1.77
CA LEU A 12 10.57 -5.38 1.08
C LEU A 12 9.07 -5.27 0.78
N LEU A 13 8.70 -5.23 -0.49
CA LEU A 13 7.31 -5.32 -0.93
C LEU A 13 6.96 -6.79 -1.19
N VAL A 14 6.00 -7.32 -0.45
CA VAL A 14 5.52 -8.71 -0.58
C VAL A 14 4.14 -8.69 -1.24
N VAL A 15 4.05 -9.26 -2.44
CA VAL A 15 2.82 -9.35 -3.23
C VAL A 15 2.48 -10.81 -3.55
N ALA A 16 1.22 -11.06 -3.92
CA ALA A 16 0.77 -12.41 -4.22
C ALA A 16 1.12 -12.75 -5.66
N HIS A 17 0.70 -11.92 -6.63
CA HIS A 17 0.73 -12.23 -8.05
C HIS A 17 1.55 -11.23 -8.88
N PRO A 18 2.04 -11.65 -10.06
CA PRO A 18 2.60 -10.73 -11.04
C PRO A 18 1.54 -9.77 -11.57
N ASP A 19 1.77 -8.46 -11.45
CA ASP A 19 0.91 -7.29 -11.73
C ASP A 19 0.33 -6.57 -10.50
N ASP A 20 0.39 -7.19 -9.32
CA ASP A 20 -0.04 -6.57 -8.07
C ASP A 20 0.78 -5.30 -7.75
N GLU A 21 2.07 -5.28 -8.13
CA GLU A 21 3.00 -4.21 -7.80
C GLU A 21 2.60 -2.88 -8.47
N CYS A 22 2.23 -2.94 -9.75
CA CYS A 22 1.83 -1.76 -10.51
C CYS A 22 0.34 -1.44 -10.36
N MET A 23 -0.51 -2.43 -10.09
CA MET A 23 -1.93 -2.18 -9.83
C MET A 23 -2.17 -1.56 -8.46
N PHE A 24 -1.59 -2.12 -7.40
CA PHE A 24 -1.96 -1.74 -6.03
C PHE A 24 -0.90 -0.89 -5.34
N PHE A 25 0.37 -1.03 -5.70
CA PHE A 25 1.49 -0.46 -4.97
C PHE A 25 2.27 0.62 -5.72
N THR A 26 1.78 1.12 -6.86
CA THR A 26 2.46 2.18 -7.62
C THR A 26 2.87 3.38 -6.74
N PRO A 27 1.99 3.99 -5.90
CA PRO A 27 2.40 5.07 -5.00
C PRO A 27 3.48 4.66 -3.99
N THR A 28 3.45 3.42 -3.51
CA THR A 28 4.49 2.86 -2.63
C THR A 28 5.83 2.76 -3.35
N LEU A 29 5.85 2.17 -4.55
CA LEU A 29 7.06 2.03 -5.38
C LEU A 29 7.68 3.38 -5.74
N LEU A 30 6.85 4.41 -5.95
CA LEU A 30 7.33 5.76 -6.24
C LEU A 30 7.77 6.57 -5.01
N SER A 31 7.43 6.13 -3.80
CA SER A 31 7.72 6.90 -2.58
C SER A 31 8.95 6.39 -1.84
N PHE A 32 9.19 5.08 -1.79
CA PHE A 32 10.35 4.50 -1.12
C PHE A 32 11.56 4.48 -2.05
N GLU A 33 12.73 4.89 -1.55
CA GLU A 33 13.95 4.99 -2.37
C GLU A 33 14.57 3.64 -2.72
N LYS A 34 14.37 2.63 -1.87
CA LYS A 34 15.02 1.32 -1.96
C LYS A 34 14.01 0.23 -1.72
N VAL A 35 13.47 -0.34 -2.79
CA VAL A 35 12.47 -1.41 -2.73
C VAL A 35 13.03 -2.67 -3.38
N GLU A 36 13.03 -3.79 -2.64
CA GLU A 36 13.05 -5.12 -3.24
C GLU A 36 11.62 -5.66 -3.24
N VAL A 37 11.21 -6.31 -4.33
CA VAL A 37 9.87 -6.90 -4.49
C VAL A 37 9.98 -8.41 -4.47
N ILE A 38 9.10 -9.07 -3.74
CA ILE A 38 8.92 -10.53 -3.79
C ILE A 38 7.46 -10.88 -4.09
N CYS A 39 7.27 -11.67 -5.14
CA CYS A 39 5.99 -12.23 -5.54
C CYS A 39 5.91 -13.67 -5.03
N LEU A 40 4.86 -14.01 -4.28
CA LEU A 40 4.75 -15.34 -3.66
C LEU A 40 4.27 -16.44 -4.63
N THR A 41 3.69 -16.06 -5.76
CA THR A 41 3.34 -16.98 -6.85
C THR A 41 4.04 -16.57 -8.15
N ASP A 42 3.88 -17.37 -9.21
CA ASP A 42 4.45 -17.07 -10.52
C ASP A 42 3.44 -16.57 -11.55
N GLY A 43 2.16 -16.45 -11.20
CA GLY A 43 1.07 -16.11 -12.10
C GLY A 43 0.55 -17.31 -12.90
N GLY A 44 1.08 -18.52 -12.70
CA GLY A 44 0.87 -19.69 -13.54
C GLY A 44 -0.46 -20.42 -13.38
N TYR A 45 -1.55 -19.74 -12.99
CA TYR A 45 -2.88 -20.35 -12.83
C TYR A 45 -3.34 -21.12 -14.08
N ARG A 46 -3.01 -20.63 -15.27
CA ARG A 46 -3.37 -21.29 -16.55
C ARG A 46 -2.35 -22.33 -17.02
N GLY A 47 -1.28 -22.52 -16.26
CA GLY A 47 -0.21 -23.46 -16.55
C GLY A 47 1.18 -22.84 -16.46
N LYS A 48 2.19 -23.71 -16.52
CA LYS A 48 3.60 -23.34 -16.31
C LYS A 48 4.13 -22.29 -17.31
N GLU A 49 3.68 -22.33 -18.56
CA GLU A 49 4.09 -21.36 -19.58
C GLU A 49 3.59 -19.96 -19.27
N ASP A 50 2.37 -19.85 -18.75
CA ASP A 50 1.76 -18.60 -18.28
C ASP A 50 2.59 -18.00 -17.13
N GLY A 51 2.99 -18.85 -16.16
CA GLY A 51 3.84 -18.42 -15.06
C GLY A 51 5.22 -17.91 -15.53
N ILE A 52 5.87 -18.62 -16.46
CA ILE A 52 7.15 -18.15 -17.03
C ILE A 52 7.01 -16.79 -17.69
N LEU A 53 5.95 -16.59 -18.48
CA LEU A 53 5.65 -15.33 -19.16
C LEU A 53 5.43 -14.20 -18.16
N ARG A 54 4.51 -14.39 -17.20
CA ARG A 54 4.12 -13.36 -16.22
C ARG A 54 5.27 -12.95 -15.29
N ARG A 55 6.17 -13.88 -14.93
CA ARG A 55 7.41 -13.52 -14.22
C ARG A 55 8.30 -12.59 -15.05
N GLY A 56 8.44 -12.87 -16.35
CA GLY A 56 9.21 -12.03 -17.26
C GLY A 56 8.61 -10.63 -17.43
N GLU A 57 7.29 -10.55 -17.50
CA GLU A 57 6.57 -9.28 -17.53
C GLU A 57 6.78 -8.45 -16.26
N MET A 58 6.59 -9.05 -15.08
CA MET A 58 6.79 -8.35 -13.81
C MET A 58 8.23 -7.89 -13.62
N LYS A 59 9.22 -8.69 -13.99
CA LYS A 59 10.62 -8.26 -13.93
C LYS A 59 10.86 -6.99 -14.73
N ARG A 60 10.33 -6.91 -15.96
CA ARG A 60 10.43 -5.70 -16.79
C ARG A 60 9.66 -4.52 -16.18
N SER A 61 8.47 -4.74 -15.63
CA SER A 61 7.72 -3.71 -14.88
C SER A 61 8.58 -3.13 -13.74
N CYS A 62 9.07 -4.01 -12.88
CA CYS A 62 9.94 -3.69 -11.75
C CYS A 62 11.22 -2.94 -12.17
N GLU A 63 11.97 -3.44 -13.15
CA GLU A 63 13.28 -2.91 -13.54
C GLU A 63 13.16 -1.66 -14.44
N GLU A 64 12.33 -1.69 -15.49
CA GLU A 64 12.28 -0.63 -16.50
C GLU A 64 11.32 0.52 -16.16
N VAL A 65 10.32 0.27 -15.30
CA VAL A 65 9.31 1.27 -14.94
C VAL A 65 9.53 1.82 -13.54
N PHE A 66 9.78 0.97 -12.55
CA PHE A 66 9.84 1.38 -11.14
C PHE A 66 11.24 1.46 -10.55
N ASP A 67 12.27 1.03 -11.27
CA ASP A 67 13.68 1.04 -10.82
C ASP A 67 13.87 0.38 -9.44
N VAL A 68 13.22 -0.79 -9.23
CA VAL A 68 13.35 -1.53 -7.96
C VAL A 68 14.71 -2.22 -7.86
N GLU A 69 15.26 -2.35 -6.65
CA GLU A 69 16.59 -2.94 -6.40
C GLU A 69 16.65 -4.45 -6.73
N GLY A 70 15.49 -5.14 -6.72
CA GLY A 70 15.39 -6.54 -7.08
C GLY A 70 13.95 -7.02 -7.14
N CYS A 71 13.69 -7.98 -8.04
CA CYS A 71 12.39 -8.63 -8.22
C CYS A 71 12.53 -10.15 -8.11
N HIS A 72 11.95 -10.73 -7.07
CA HIS A 72 12.08 -12.13 -6.70
C HIS A 72 10.74 -12.85 -6.78
N PHE A 73 10.79 -14.16 -7.01
CA PHE A 73 9.60 -15.01 -7.07
C PHE A 73 9.81 -16.18 -6.13
N ALA A 74 8.82 -16.44 -5.27
CA ALA A 74 8.84 -17.64 -4.46
C ALA A 74 8.61 -18.85 -5.37
N SER A 75 9.29 -19.95 -5.03
CA SER A 75 9.11 -21.25 -5.68
C SER A 75 8.76 -22.25 -4.58
N ILE A 76 7.61 -22.05 -3.94
CA ILE A 76 7.15 -22.85 -2.80
C ILE A 76 6.07 -23.83 -3.28
N PRO A 77 6.29 -25.16 -3.23
CA PRO A 77 5.28 -26.13 -3.62
C PRO A 77 4.00 -26.01 -2.77
N GLY A 78 2.86 -25.80 -3.43
CA GLY A 78 1.55 -25.59 -2.80
C GLY A 78 1.25 -24.14 -2.41
N VAL A 79 2.08 -23.19 -2.83
CA VAL A 79 1.75 -21.75 -2.87
C VAL A 79 1.60 -21.39 -4.34
N ASP A 80 0.36 -21.39 -4.82
CA ASP A 80 0.00 -21.19 -6.22
C ASP A 80 -1.06 -20.09 -6.40
N ASP A 81 -1.33 -19.77 -7.68
CA ASP A 81 -2.23 -18.69 -8.12
C ASP A 81 -3.71 -19.09 -8.12
N THR A 82 -4.07 -20.24 -7.56
CA THR A 82 -5.46 -20.68 -7.53
C THR A 82 -6.28 -19.77 -6.60
N PRO A 83 -7.47 -19.32 -7.05
CA PRO A 83 -8.29 -18.38 -6.28
C PRO A 83 -9.14 -19.12 -5.24
N VAL A 84 -8.54 -20.04 -4.48
CA VAL A 84 -9.23 -20.85 -3.48
C VAL A 84 -8.70 -20.52 -2.09
N SER A 85 -9.62 -20.20 -1.18
CA SER A 85 -9.27 -19.88 0.21
C SER A 85 -8.60 -21.06 0.91
N GLY A 86 -7.48 -20.80 1.58
CA GLY A 86 -6.80 -21.77 2.45
C GLY A 86 -5.87 -22.75 1.71
N GLU A 87 -5.56 -22.52 0.44
CA GLU A 87 -4.60 -23.37 -0.28
C GLU A 87 -3.18 -23.25 0.26
N TRP A 88 -2.80 -22.08 0.79
CA TRP A 88 -1.48 -21.87 1.36
C TRP A 88 -1.35 -22.41 2.80
N SER A 89 -2.42 -22.99 3.35
CA SER A 89 -2.41 -23.56 4.70
C SER A 89 -1.40 -24.70 4.84
N GLY A 90 -0.58 -24.63 5.87
CA GLY A 90 0.53 -25.56 6.12
C GLY A 90 1.80 -25.29 5.29
N LYS A 91 1.89 -24.12 4.62
CA LYS A 91 3.08 -23.64 3.89
C LYS A 91 3.68 -22.37 4.49
N GLU A 92 3.10 -21.87 5.56
CA GLU A 92 3.42 -20.60 6.21
C GLU A 92 4.91 -20.55 6.60
N ASP A 93 5.43 -21.62 7.18
CA ASP A 93 6.84 -21.73 7.58
C ASP A 93 7.81 -21.47 6.42
N LYS A 94 7.51 -21.98 5.22
CA LYS A 94 8.38 -21.80 4.05
C LYS A 94 8.33 -20.37 3.50
N VAL A 95 7.15 -19.75 3.55
CA VAL A 95 6.99 -18.34 3.19
C VAL A 95 7.78 -17.50 4.19
N VAL A 96 7.63 -17.77 5.49
CA VAL A 96 8.35 -17.10 6.57
C VAL A 96 9.87 -17.24 6.41
N GLU A 97 10.40 -18.44 6.18
CA GLU A 97 11.83 -18.67 5.96
C GLU A 97 12.39 -17.81 4.80
N LEU A 98 11.62 -17.69 3.72
CA LEU A 98 11.97 -16.87 2.57
C LEU A 98 11.96 -15.37 2.90
N ILE A 99 10.91 -14.90 3.58
CA ILE A 99 10.81 -13.51 4.03
C ILE A 99 11.93 -13.17 5.01
N GLU A 100 12.21 -14.04 5.98
CA GLU A 100 13.30 -13.91 6.93
C GLU A 100 14.66 -13.78 6.25
N SER A 101 14.95 -14.63 5.26
CA SER A 101 16.17 -14.56 4.46
C SER A 101 16.32 -13.19 3.75
N MET A 102 15.23 -12.70 3.14
CA MET A 102 15.21 -11.41 2.45
C MET A 102 15.40 -10.23 3.40
N VAL A 103 14.71 -10.24 4.55
CA VAL A 103 14.81 -9.22 5.59
C VAL A 103 16.22 -9.17 6.15
N LYS A 104 16.85 -10.33 6.39
CA LYS A 104 18.24 -10.41 6.87
C LYS A 104 19.23 -9.82 5.86
N LYS A 105 19.04 -10.11 4.57
CA LYS A 105 19.86 -9.53 3.48
C LYS A 105 19.72 -8.01 3.44
N LEU A 106 18.48 -7.50 3.41
CA LEU A 106 18.17 -6.07 3.37
C LEU A 106 18.61 -5.32 4.63
N GLY A 107 18.53 -5.99 5.78
CA GLY A 107 18.86 -5.44 7.09
C GLY A 107 20.35 -5.39 7.40
N ASN A 108 21.20 -6.02 6.59
CA ASN A 108 22.63 -6.09 6.87
C ASN A 108 23.26 -4.67 6.93
N GLY A 109 23.77 -4.30 8.11
CA GLY A 109 24.34 -2.97 8.36
C GLY A 109 23.30 -1.84 8.44
N LYS A 110 22.01 -2.16 8.59
CA LYS A 110 20.90 -1.21 8.67
C LYS A 110 20.24 -1.28 10.03
N LYS A 111 19.64 -0.15 10.45
CA LYS A 111 18.93 -0.05 11.73
C LYS A 111 17.51 -0.61 11.66
N ALA A 112 16.91 -0.60 10.48
CA ALA A 112 15.54 -1.03 10.27
C ALA A 112 15.33 -1.52 8.84
N VAL A 113 14.29 -2.35 8.66
CA VAL A 113 13.74 -2.79 7.38
C VAL A 113 12.22 -2.64 7.45
N ASN A 114 11.63 -2.08 6.41
CA ASN A 114 10.18 -2.06 6.26
C ASN A 114 9.73 -3.28 5.45
N ILE A 115 8.59 -3.83 5.79
CA ILE A 115 7.87 -4.81 4.99
C ILE A 115 6.53 -4.20 4.64
N VAL A 116 6.19 -4.18 3.35
CA VAL A 116 4.90 -3.70 2.86
C VAL A 116 4.15 -4.87 2.23
N THR A 117 2.88 -5.05 2.57
CA THR A 117 2.03 -6.07 1.96
C THR A 117 0.55 -5.64 2.01
N PHE A 118 -0.36 -6.55 1.65
CA PHE A 118 -1.80 -6.35 1.79
C PHE A 118 -2.26 -6.35 3.26
N ASP A 119 -3.48 -5.84 3.50
CA ASP A 119 -4.21 -6.07 4.75
C ASP A 119 -5.16 -7.27 4.65
N GLU A 120 -5.90 -7.53 5.73
CA GLU A 120 -6.86 -8.64 5.84
C GLU A 120 -7.98 -8.57 4.79
N GLY A 121 -8.26 -7.38 4.26
CA GLY A 121 -9.26 -7.19 3.21
C GLY A 121 -8.76 -7.58 1.82
N GLY A 122 -7.45 -7.83 1.64
CA GLY A 122 -6.88 -8.34 0.39
C GLY A 122 -7.21 -7.49 -0.84
N VAL A 123 -7.37 -6.18 -0.65
CA VAL A 123 -7.95 -5.20 -1.59
C VAL A 123 -9.43 -5.48 -1.90
N SER A 124 -9.76 -6.64 -2.42
CA SER A 124 -11.12 -7.06 -2.82
C SER A 124 -11.54 -8.41 -2.24
N GLY A 125 -10.86 -8.88 -1.20
CA GLY A 125 -11.06 -10.20 -0.61
C GLY A 125 -10.45 -11.33 -1.41
N HIS A 126 -9.39 -11.06 -2.19
CA HIS A 126 -8.68 -12.12 -2.90
C HIS A 126 -7.95 -13.01 -1.90
N CYS A 127 -8.18 -14.33 -1.92
CA CYS A 127 -7.62 -15.28 -0.96
C CYS A 127 -6.10 -15.14 -0.80
N ASN A 128 -5.34 -15.17 -1.89
CA ASN A 128 -3.89 -15.08 -1.84
C ASN A 128 -3.38 -13.74 -1.25
N HIS A 129 -4.13 -12.64 -1.44
CA HIS A 129 -3.77 -11.36 -0.81
C HIS A 129 -4.04 -11.41 0.69
N CYS A 130 -5.16 -12.01 1.10
CA CYS A 130 -5.48 -12.27 2.50
C CYS A 130 -4.46 -13.21 3.15
N ASP A 131 -3.98 -14.23 2.43
CA ASP A 131 -2.97 -15.18 2.92
C ASP A 131 -1.60 -14.50 3.08
N CYS A 132 -1.17 -13.65 2.14
CA CYS A 132 0.00 -12.77 2.33
C CYS A 132 -0.10 -11.98 3.65
N SER A 133 -1.27 -11.36 3.90
CA SER A 133 -1.52 -10.61 5.13
C SER A 133 -1.46 -11.50 6.36
N ALA A 134 -2.21 -12.61 6.38
CA ALA A 134 -2.32 -13.50 7.53
C ALA A 134 -0.97 -14.08 7.95
N ILE A 135 -0.19 -14.58 6.98
CA ILE A 135 1.14 -15.16 7.24
C ILE A 135 2.08 -14.13 7.84
N LEU A 136 2.18 -12.95 7.22
CA LEU A 136 3.09 -11.90 7.67
C LEU A 136 2.68 -11.30 9.02
N GLN A 137 1.37 -11.18 9.29
CA GLN A 137 0.88 -10.75 10.60
C GLN A 137 1.25 -11.76 11.69
N SER A 138 0.97 -13.06 11.48
CA SER A 138 1.29 -14.11 12.45
C SER A 138 2.79 -14.14 12.76
N TRP A 139 3.62 -14.12 11.72
CA TRP A 139 5.06 -14.09 11.88
C TRP A 139 5.55 -12.83 12.62
N PHE A 140 5.02 -11.65 12.27
CA PHE A 140 5.41 -10.39 12.90
C PHE A 140 5.01 -10.31 14.39
N ASP A 141 3.86 -10.88 14.74
CA ASP A 141 3.38 -10.93 16.13
C ASP A 141 4.18 -11.93 16.98
N GLU A 142 4.81 -12.93 16.37
CA GLU A 142 5.73 -13.87 17.03
C GLU A 142 7.16 -13.33 17.21
N LEU A 143 7.51 -12.21 16.56
CA LEU A 143 8.84 -11.64 16.71
C LEU A 143 9.03 -11.11 18.15
N PRO A 144 10.17 -11.41 18.81
CA PRO A 144 10.42 -10.95 20.17
C PRO A 144 10.44 -9.41 20.21
N GLU A 145 9.79 -8.84 21.23
CA GLU A 145 9.84 -7.40 21.46
C GLU A 145 11.30 -6.94 21.68
N GLU A 146 11.66 -5.76 21.19
CA GLU A 146 13.02 -5.18 21.30
C GLU A 146 13.49 -4.95 22.76
N GLU A 147 12.68 -5.30 23.78
CA GLU A 147 13.02 -5.11 25.18
C GLU A 147 13.77 -6.32 25.75
N GLY A 148 15.10 -6.22 25.70
CA GLY A 148 15.98 -6.75 26.76
C GLY A 148 15.91 -8.25 27.05
N GLY A 149 16.61 -9.04 26.25
CA GLY A 149 17.25 -10.29 26.69
C GLY A 149 16.32 -11.47 26.96
N SER A 150 16.05 -12.27 25.93
CA SER A 150 15.88 -13.72 26.10
C SER A 150 16.16 -14.45 24.79
N GLU A 151 17.04 -15.44 24.85
CA GLU A 151 17.49 -16.26 23.72
C GLU A 151 16.39 -17.28 23.33
N SER A 152 15.43 -16.86 22.51
CA SER A 152 14.68 -17.77 21.65
C SER A 152 14.16 -17.00 20.43
N ARG A 153 14.48 -17.47 19.22
CA ARG A 153 14.33 -16.80 17.90
C ARG A 153 15.00 -15.42 17.71
N GLY A 154 15.28 -14.66 18.76
CA GLY A 154 15.88 -13.31 18.74
C GLY A 154 17.32 -13.17 18.23
N SER A 155 17.98 -14.28 17.88
CA SER A 155 19.33 -14.25 17.28
C SER A 155 19.30 -13.92 15.78
N PHE A 156 18.23 -14.29 15.06
CA PHE A 156 18.21 -14.27 13.60
C PHE A 156 18.21 -12.85 12.98
N LEU A 157 17.55 -11.89 13.63
CA LEU A 157 17.49 -10.48 13.24
C LEU A 157 18.23 -9.55 14.23
N SER A 158 19.20 -10.08 14.97
CA SER A 158 19.91 -9.34 16.02
C SER A 158 20.36 -7.95 15.55
N GLY A 159 19.71 -6.91 16.09
CA GLY A 159 20.05 -5.50 15.82
C GLY A 159 19.30 -4.81 14.66
N VAL A 160 18.39 -5.49 13.95
CA VAL A 160 17.57 -4.87 12.89
C VAL A 160 16.10 -4.78 13.31
N ARG A 161 15.57 -3.56 13.37
CA ARG A 161 14.14 -3.34 13.61
C ARG A 161 13.30 -3.68 12.37
N VAL A 162 12.36 -4.60 12.48
CA VAL A 162 11.36 -4.84 11.42
C VAL A 162 10.13 -3.98 11.66
N ARG A 163 9.59 -3.38 10.59
CA ARG A 163 8.32 -2.64 10.62
C ARG A 163 7.39 -3.19 9.55
N LEU A 164 6.21 -3.66 9.94
CA LEU A 164 5.21 -4.20 9.01
C LEU A 164 4.17 -3.13 8.69
N PHE A 165 3.97 -2.87 7.39
CA PHE A 165 2.99 -1.96 6.84
C PHE A 165 2.01 -2.71 5.95
N GLN A 166 0.73 -2.46 6.15
CA GLN A 166 -0.34 -3.10 5.40
C GLN A 166 -1.09 -2.07 4.56
N LEU A 167 -1.29 -2.38 3.28
CA LEU A 167 -2.08 -1.57 2.37
C LEU A 167 -3.55 -1.69 2.75
N ARG A 168 -4.13 -0.57 3.18
CA ARG A 168 -5.54 -0.51 3.58
C ARG A 168 -6.46 -0.89 2.41
N THR A 169 -7.32 -1.86 2.63
CA THR A 169 -8.47 -2.15 1.80
C THR A 169 -9.49 -1.02 1.93
N VAL A 170 -9.74 -0.33 0.83
CA VAL A 170 -10.73 0.76 0.78
C VAL A 170 -12.06 0.25 0.22
N GLU A 171 -13.13 0.93 0.60
CA GLU A 171 -14.48 0.64 0.14
C GLU A 171 -14.56 0.70 -1.40
N THR A 172 -15.37 -0.18 -1.99
CA THR A 172 -15.47 -0.35 -3.45
C THR A 172 -15.71 0.96 -4.21
N TYR A 173 -16.53 1.87 -3.68
CA TYR A 173 -16.82 3.14 -4.33
C TYR A 173 -15.63 4.10 -4.33
N LEU A 174 -14.78 4.09 -3.29
CA LEU A 174 -13.53 4.87 -3.26
C LEU A 174 -12.48 4.21 -4.14
N LYS A 175 -12.41 2.88 -4.10
CA LYS A 175 -11.50 2.07 -4.89
C LYS A 175 -11.58 2.41 -6.36
N TYR A 176 -12.78 2.46 -6.95
CA TYR A 176 -12.98 2.71 -8.37
C TYR A 176 -13.34 4.16 -8.70
N SER A 177 -13.07 5.10 -7.79
CA SER A 177 -13.30 6.52 -8.02
C SER A 177 -12.13 7.33 -7.50
N MET A 178 -11.07 7.48 -8.29
CA MET A 178 -9.88 8.23 -7.89
C MET A 178 -10.23 9.65 -7.40
N HIS A 179 -11.22 10.30 -8.02
CA HIS A 179 -11.59 11.68 -7.71
C HIS A 179 -12.29 11.81 -6.35
N LEU A 180 -12.93 10.75 -5.87
CA LEU A 180 -13.55 10.69 -4.54
C LEU A 180 -12.59 10.08 -3.52
N GLY A 181 -11.86 9.04 -3.92
CA GLY A 181 -10.84 8.34 -3.13
C GLY A 181 -9.71 9.26 -2.70
N TYR A 182 -9.05 9.94 -3.64
CA TYR A 182 -7.90 10.80 -3.35
C TYR A 182 -8.18 11.84 -2.24
N PRO A 183 -9.21 12.71 -2.33
CA PRO A 183 -9.49 13.66 -1.26
C PRO A 183 -9.94 12.95 0.01
N ARG A 184 -10.78 11.90 -0.07
CA ARG A 184 -11.29 11.23 1.14
C ARG A 184 -10.19 10.51 1.93
N LEU A 185 -9.20 9.95 1.24
CA LEU A 185 -8.08 9.23 1.86
C LEU A 185 -7.01 10.19 2.40
N THR A 186 -6.80 11.33 1.73
CA THR A 186 -5.79 12.31 2.15
C THR A 186 -6.31 13.27 3.22
N LEU A 187 -7.52 13.83 3.10
CA LEU A 187 -8.04 14.89 4.00
C LEU A 187 -7.99 14.53 5.49
N PRO A 188 -8.44 13.35 5.94
CA PRO A 188 -8.43 12.99 7.36
C PRO A 188 -7.01 12.98 7.95
N TYR A 189 -6.00 12.57 7.15
CA TYR A 189 -4.61 12.58 7.59
C TYR A 189 -4.13 14.00 7.88
N TRP A 190 -4.42 14.96 6.99
CA TRP A 190 -4.06 16.37 7.15
C TRP A 190 -4.73 17.04 8.36
N VAL A 191 -5.93 16.59 8.74
CA VAL A 191 -6.72 17.23 9.81
C VAL A 191 -6.52 16.55 11.16
N HIS A 192 -6.28 15.23 11.20
CA HIS A 192 -6.30 14.47 12.45
C HIS A 192 -4.98 13.78 12.79
N GLY A 193 -4.04 13.66 11.85
CA GLY A 193 -2.74 13.02 12.06
C GLY A 193 -2.90 11.63 12.67
N ALA A 194 -3.17 10.63 11.83
CA ALA A 194 -3.29 9.26 12.32
C ALA A 194 -1.92 8.74 12.75
N SER A 195 -1.79 8.28 14.00
CA SER A 195 -0.52 7.81 14.57
C SER A 195 -0.03 6.45 14.05
N CYS A 196 -0.75 5.81 13.11
CA CYS A 196 -0.35 4.55 12.46
C CYS A 196 -0.61 4.53 10.94
N GLU A 197 -1.31 5.52 10.38
CA GLU A 197 -1.62 5.51 8.95
C GLU A 197 -0.71 6.50 8.24
N PHE A 198 -0.15 6.07 7.12
CA PHE A 198 0.72 6.87 6.27
C PHE A 198 0.10 6.93 4.88
N VAL A 199 -0.13 8.15 4.39
CA VAL A 199 -0.73 8.37 3.08
C VAL A 199 0.37 8.69 2.08
N LEU A 200 0.60 7.79 1.13
CA LEU A 200 1.51 7.97 0.00
C LEU A 200 0.68 8.39 -1.20
N ALA A 201 0.95 9.58 -1.74
CA ALA A 201 0.23 10.15 -2.86
C ALA A 201 1.21 10.51 -3.98
N SER A 202 0.95 10.03 -5.20
CA SER A 202 1.79 10.34 -6.36
C SER A 202 0.96 10.99 -7.48
N LYS A 203 1.45 12.11 -8.02
CA LYS A 203 0.88 12.75 -9.21
C LYS A 203 1.18 11.97 -10.49
N GLU A 204 2.26 11.21 -10.48
CA GLU A 204 2.74 10.44 -11.63
C GLU A 204 2.23 8.99 -11.61
N GLY A 205 1.52 8.60 -10.56
CA GLY A 205 1.06 7.23 -10.35
C GLY A 205 0.27 6.67 -11.52
N MET A 206 -0.60 7.46 -12.15
CA MET A 206 -1.31 7.06 -13.37
C MET A 206 -0.35 6.68 -14.51
N THR A 207 0.67 7.48 -14.75
CA THR A 207 1.65 7.25 -15.82
C THR A 207 2.46 5.99 -15.54
N PHE A 208 2.93 5.81 -14.31
CA PHE A 208 3.73 4.64 -13.94
C PHE A 208 2.89 3.36 -13.86
N ALA A 209 1.69 3.39 -13.28
CA ALA A 209 0.80 2.23 -13.26
C ALA A 209 0.43 1.78 -14.69
N ARG A 210 0.16 2.74 -15.60
CA ARG A 210 -0.07 2.43 -17.01
C ARG A 210 1.16 1.79 -17.65
N ARG A 211 2.35 2.38 -17.48
CA ARG A 211 3.60 1.84 -18.04
C ARG A 211 3.94 0.46 -17.47
N GLY A 212 3.72 0.25 -16.18
CA GLY A 212 3.89 -1.05 -15.52
C GLY A 212 2.95 -2.09 -16.13
N MET A 213 1.65 -1.78 -16.20
CA MET A 213 0.68 -2.66 -16.85
C MET A 213 0.95 -2.91 -18.35
N GLU A 214 1.58 -1.97 -19.05
CA GLU A 214 2.04 -2.19 -20.43
C GLU A 214 3.15 -3.22 -20.55
N MET A 215 3.94 -3.44 -19.48
CA MET A 215 4.89 -4.57 -19.41
C MET A 215 4.18 -5.91 -19.17
N HIS A 216 2.98 -5.88 -18.59
CA HIS A 216 2.10 -7.04 -18.36
C HIS A 216 1.12 -7.27 -19.51
N GLU A 217 1.63 -7.36 -20.74
CA GLU A 217 0.83 -7.46 -21.96
C GLU A 217 -0.20 -8.60 -21.90
N SER A 218 0.20 -9.78 -21.41
CA SER A 218 -0.67 -10.96 -21.28
C SER A 218 -1.85 -10.74 -20.34
N GLN A 219 -1.73 -9.78 -19.40
CA GLN A 219 -2.71 -9.50 -18.37
C GLN A 219 -3.47 -8.20 -18.58
N TYR A 220 -2.99 -7.30 -19.47
CA TYR A 220 -3.51 -5.93 -19.61
C TYR A 220 -4.80 -5.81 -20.44
N VAL A 221 -5.78 -6.60 -20.03
CA VAL A 221 -7.14 -6.68 -20.61
C VAL A 221 -8.03 -5.52 -20.15
N TRP A 222 -9.21 -5.41 -20.75
CA TRP A 222 -10.09 -4.25 -20.63
C TRP A 222 -10.41 -3.81 -19.19
N TYR A 223 -10.66 -4.73 -18.26
CA TYR A 223 -11.01 -4.37 -16.88
C TYR A 223 -9.79 -3.86 -16.09
N ARG A 224 -8.57 -4.31 -16.41
CA ARG A 224 -7.34 -3.76 -15.82
C ARG A 224 -7.05 -2.36 -16.35
N ARG A 225 -7.38 -2.08 -17.62
CA ARG A 225 -7.35 -0.71 -18.16
C ARG A 225 -8.30 0.22 -17.41
N LEU A 226 -9.53 -0.23 -17.16
CA LEU A 226 -10.48 0.53 -16.33
C LEU A 226 -9.95 0.72 -14.91
N PHE A 227 -9.34 -0.32 -14.32
CA PHE A 227 -8.72 -0.20 -13.00
C PHE A 227 -7.63 0.88 -13.01
N VAL A 228 -6.68 0.84 -13.95
CA VAL A 228 -5.61 1.86 -14.05
C VAL A 228 -6.22 3.26 -14.18
N LEU A 229 -7.26 3.41 -15.01
CA LEU A 229 -7.89 4.70 -15.28
C LEU A 229 -8.73 5.27 -14.14
N PHE A 230 -9.26 4.45 -13.23
CA PHE A 230 -10.24 4.91 -12.24
C PHE A 230 -9.85 4.61 -10.80
N SER A 231 -8.86 3.75 -10.58
CA SER A 231 -8.57 3.25 -9.24
C SER A 231 -7.89 4.30 -8.36
N SER A 232 -8.31 4.42 -7.10
CA SER A 232 -7.60 5.25 -6.12
C SER A 232 -6.22 4.70 -5.80
N TYR A 233 -6.00 3.38 -5.90
CA TYR A 233 -4.72 2.74 -5.59
C TYR A 233 -3.59 3.18 -6.52
N VAL A 234 -3.93 3.60 -7.74
CA VAL A 234 -2.98 4.11 -8.73
C VAL A 234 -2.35 5.43 -8.28
N CYS A 235 -3.10 6.25 -7.54
CA CYS A 235 -2.67 7.58 -7.13
C CYS A 235 -2.39 7.69 -5.63
N THR A 236 -2.91 6.77 -4.81
CA THR A 236 -2.82 6.83 -3.35
C THR A 236 -2.74 5.46 -2.72
N ASN A 237 -1.76 5.26 -1.84
CA ASN A 237 -1.72 4.15 -0.91
C ASN A 237 -1.88 4.68 0.51
N VAL A 238 -2.72 4.03 1.30
CA VAL A 238 -2.77 4.25 2.75
C VAL A 238 -2.15 3.03 3.40
N LEU A 239 -0.96 3.20 3.95
CA LEU A 239 -0.20 2.16 4.62
C LEU A 239 -0.45 2.26 6.12
N VAL A 240 -0.89 1.17 6.74
CA VAL A 240 -1.12 1.09 8.18
C VAL A 240 0.03 0.30 8.81
N GLU A 241 0.77 0.92 9.72
CA GLU A 241 1.81 0.22 10.48
C GLU A 241 1.17 -0.69 11.53
N ARG A 242 1.47 -2.00 11.46
CA ARG A 242 1.06 -2.96 12.48
C ARG A 242 1.85 -2.71 13.76
N ARG A 243 1.14 -2.71 14.89
CA ARG A 243 1.74 -2.65 16.22
C ARG A 243 1.74 -4.04 16.83
N GLN A 244 2.88 -4.48 17.36
CA GLN A 244 2.92 -5.65 18.24
C GLN A 244 2.06 -5.38 19.49
N GLN A 245 1.38 -6.41 19.99
CA GLN A 245 0.47 -6.29 21.13
C GLN A 245 1.24 -5.87 22.40
N GLY A 246 1.12 -4.61 22.81
CA GLY A 246 1.80 -4.05 23.99
C GLY A 246 1.98 -2.53 23.94
N GLN A 247 2.00 -1.94 22.74
CA GLN A 247 2.23 -0.49 22.58
C GLN A 247 0.93 0.34 22.64
N ASN A 248 0.52 0.72 23.85
CA ASN A 248 -0.51 1.75 24.06
C ASN A 248 0.02 3.14 23.67
N TYR A 249 -0.70 3.87 22.81
CA TYR A 249 -0.40 5.29 22.55
C TYR A 249 -1.54 6.20 22.98
N HIS A 250 -1.16 7.27 23.68
CA HIS A 250 -2.03 8.39 23.99
C HIS A 250 -2.29 9.21 22.72
N SER A 251 -3.57 9.35 22.36
CA SER A 251 -4.03 10.21 21.26
C SER A 251 -3.77 11.66 21.61
N ASN A 252 -2.86 12.32 20.88
CA ASN A 252 -2.65 13.76 21.01
C ASN A 252 -3.71 14.49 20.18
N ARG A 253 -4.95 14.53 20.69
CA ARG A 253 -6.03 15.37 20.15
C ARG A 253 -5.72 16.82 20.45
N GLY A 254 -5.12 17.54 19.51
CA GLY A 254 -5.10 18.99 19.64
C GLY A 254 -4.19 19.71 18.67
N LYS A 255 -4.58 19.83 17.39
CA LYS A 255 -4.38 21.03 16.54
C LYS A 255 -5.44 21.05 15.43
N SER A 256 -6.64 21.55 15.73
CA SER A 256 -7.67 21.83 14.72
C SER A 256 -8.02 23.31 14.83
N VAL A 257 -7.72 24.08 13.77
CA VAL A 257 -8.42 25.27 13.23
C VAL A 257 -7.59 25.80 12.04
N ALA A 258 -6.25 25.85 12.16
CA ALA A 258 -5.37 26.39 11.11
C ALA A 258 -5.34 25.56 9.81
N ALA A 259 -5.50 24.24 9.89
CA ALA A 259 -5.49 23.36 8.72
C ALA A 259 -6.69 23.58 7.77
N LEU A 260 -7.85 23.99 8.29
CA LEU A 260 -9.07 24.18 7.50
C LEU A 260 -9.00 25.38 6.53
N VAL A 261 -8.25 26.43 6.88
CA VAL A 261 -8.09 27.62 6.02
C VAL A 261 -7.17 27.34 4.83
N VAL A 262 -6.15 26.49 5.01
CA VAL A 262 -5.23 26.08 3.94
C VAL A 262 -5.91 25.12 2.95
N ILE A 263 -6.81 24.25 3.43
CA ILE A 263 -7.56 23.29 2.61
C ILE A 263 -8.47 23.99 1.59
N GLY A 264 -9.11 25.11 1.96
CA GLY A 264 -9.95 25.89 1.04
C GLY A 264 -9.18 26.52 -0.13
N ALA A 265 -7.95 27.00 0.13
CA ALA A 265 -7.11 27.61 -0.89
C ALA A 265 -6.50 26.57 -1.85
N MET A 266 -6.16 25.37 -1.36
CA MET A 266 -5.52 24.33 -2.18
C MET A 266 -6.51 23.55 -3.06
N LEU A 267 -7.75 23.34 -2.62
CA LEU A 267 -8.82 22.76 -3.47
C LEU A 267 -9.17 23.69 -4.64
N ALA A 268 -9.13 25.01 -4.45
CA ALA A 268 -9.31 25.97 -5.53
C ALA A 268 -8.16 25.92 -6.56
N LEU A 269 -6.92 25.69 -6.12
CA LEU A 269 -5.74 25.62 -6.98
C LEU A 269 -5.59 24.27 -7.71
N ASN A 270 -6.03 23.15 -7.11
CA ASN A 270 -5.96 21.84 -7.77
C ASN A 270 -7.00 21.69 -8.90
N ILE A 271 -8.16 22.34 -8.81
CA ILE A 271 -9.15 22.32 -9.89
C ILE A 271 -8.66 23.11 -11.12
N THR A 272 -7.79 24.10 -10.94
CA THR A 272 -7.16 24.83 -12.05
C THR A 272 -5.96 24.11 -12.68
N GLY A 273 -5.34 23.15 -11.97
CA GLY A 273 -4.14 22.43 -12.44
C GLY A 273 -4.40 21.17 -13.26
N PHE A 274 -5.61 20.60 -13.18
CA PHE A 274 -6.04 19.48 -14.03
C PHE A 274 -6.76 20.03 -15.26
N GLY A 275 -5.96 20.36 -16.29
CA GLY A 275 -6.48 20.78 -17.58
C GLY A 275 -7.49 19.79 -18.16
N LEU A 276 -8.61 20.34 -18.64
CA LEU A 276 -9.62 19.76 -19.53
C LEU A 276 -10.60 18.72 -18.94
N TYR A 277 -11.75 19.19 -18.42
CA TYR A 277 -13.04 18.48 -18.54
C TYR A 277 -14.23 19.48 -18.60
N PRO A 278 -15.21 19.28 -19.51
CA PRO A 278 -16.34 20.21 -19.75
C PRO A 278 -17.34 20.35 -18.59
N ASN A 279 -17.17 19.59 -17.50
CA ASN A 279 -18.07 19.60 -16.33
C ASN A 279 -17.44 20.21 -15.07
N ALA A 280 -16.29 20.89 -15.18
CA ALA A 280 -15.61 21.53 -14.04
C ALA A 280 -16.52 22.50 -13.28
N ALA A 281 -17.41 23.21 -13.98
CA ALA A 281 -18.39 24.12 -13.38
C ALA A 281 -19.40 23.40 -12.46
N PHE A 282 -19.84 22.20 -12.83
CA PHE A 282 -20.79 21.42 -12.06
C PHE A 282 -20.15 20.87 -10.76
N ILE A 283 -18.90 20.43 -10.86
CA ILE A 283 -18.12 19.94 -9.72
C ILE A 283 -17.85 21.10 -8.74
N LEU A 284 -17.45 22.26 -9.25
CA LEU A 284 -17.24 23.47 -8.43
C LEU A 284 -18.52 23.93 -7.72
N LEU A 285 -19.66 23.91 -8.40
CA LEU A 285 -20.96 24.24 -7.79
C LEU A 285 -21.37 23.25 -6.69
N THR A 286 -21.11 21.96 -6.89
CA THR A 286 -21.43 20.91 -5.92
C THR A 286 -20.55 21.02 -4.67
N ILE A 287 -19.25 21.27 -4.86
CA ILE A 287 -18.29 21.49 -3.77
C ILE A 287 -18.63 22.76 -2.99
N ASN A 288 -18.96 23.87 -3.68
CA ASN A 288 -19.36 25.12 -3.02
C ASN A 288 -20.64 24.93 -2.18
N ARG A 289 -21.65 24.22 -2.71
CA ARG A 289 -22.86 23.89 -1.94
C ARG A 289 -22.58 22.99 -0.73
N TYR A 290 -21.66 22.04 -0.86
CA TYR A 290 -21.24 21.19 0.25
C TYR A 290 -20.54 21.99 1.36
N PHE A 291 -19.64 22.93 1.01
CA PHE A 291 -18.98 23.79 2.00
C PHE A 291 -19.92 24.81 2.64
N GLN A 292 -20.89 25.37 1.90
CA GLN A 292 -21.92 26.22 2.49
C GLN A 292 -22.81 25.45 3.46
N TRP A 293 -23.17 24.20 3.12
CA TRP A 293 -23.91 23.32 4.02
C TRP A 293 -23.10 22.97 5.27
N LEU A 294 -21.81 22.60 5.12
CA LEU A 294 -20.93 22.27 6.24
C LEU A 294 -20.71 23.48 7.18
N GLY A 295 -20.54 24.67 6.60
CA GLY A 295 -20.41 25.93 7.34
C GLY A 295 -21.69 26.26 8.13
N GLY A 296 -22.87 26.09 7.51
CA GLY A 296 -24.16 26.28 8.17
C GLY A 296 -24.44 25.25 9.28
N GLU A 297 -24.00 24.01 9.12
CA GLU A 297 -24.19 22.94 10.10
C GLU A 297 -23.24 23.09 11.31
N LEU A 298 -22.00 23.53 11.06
CA LEU A 298 -21.04 23.88 12.11
C LEU A 298 -21.46 25.11 12.91
N PHE A 299 -22.09 26.12 12.27
CA PHE A 299 -22.68 27.27 12.96
C PHE A 299 -23.86 26.87 13.86
N ARG A 300 -24.74 25.97 13.38
CA ARG A 300 -25.87 25.46 14.17
C ARG A 300 -25.47 24.61 15.38
N ARG A 301 -24.36 23.87 15.29
CA ARG A 301 -23.89 22.99 16.38
C ARG A 301 -23.05 23.69 17.44
N ASN A 302 -22.44 24.84 17.14
CA ASN A 302 -21.55 25.54 18.06
C ASN A 302 -22.16 26.80 18.72
N GLY A 303 -23.45 27.09 18.50
CA GLY A 303 -24.23 28.04 19.29
C GLY A 303 -23.49 29.32 19.69
N VAL A 304 -23.25 30.20 18.72
CA VAL A 304 -23.08 31.64 18.94
C VAL A 304 -24.22 32.36 18.25
#